data_AF-A0A559A1J5-F1
#
_entry.id   AF-A0A559A1J5-F1
#
_cell.length_a   1.000
_cell.length_b   1.000
_cell.length_c   1.000
_cell.angle_alpha   90.00
_cell.angle_beta   90.00
_cell.angle_gamma   90.00
#
_symmetry.space_group_name_H-M   'P 1'
#
loop_
_entity.id
_entity.type
_entity.pdbx_description
1 polymer ?
#
loop_
_entity_poly.entity_id
_entity_poly.type
_entity_poly.pdbx_seq_one_letter_code
_entity_poly.pdbx_strand_id
1 'polypeptide(L)'
;GKMGLSVDYSRERFTLDEGLSKAVRKVFVDLYKKGWIYRGEFIINWDPAARTALSDIEVIHKDVEGAFYHMNYMLEDGSRALEVATTRPETMFGDVAVAVNPEDPRYKDLIGKNVILPIANKLIPIVGDEHADPEFGTGVVKITPAHDPNDFLVGQRHNLPQVNVMNDDGTMNDLAFEFAGMDRFEARKAVVAKLEEIGALVKIEKRVHSVGHSERTGVVVEPRLSTQWFVKMDQLAKNAIANQDTEDKVEFYPPRFNDTFL
;
A
#
# COMPACT_ATOMS: atom_id res chain seq x y z
N GLY A 1 44.97 -4.14 -10.14
CA GLY A 1 45.60 -3.21 -11.11
C GLY A 1 44.56 -2.20 -11.59
N LYS A 2 44.99 -1.04 -12.09
CA LYS A 2 44.07 -0.09 -12.74
C LYS A 2 43.65 -0.63 -14.13
N MET A 3 42.39 -0.46 -14.52
CA MET A 3 41.82 -1.06 -15.75
C MET A 3 42.19 -0.35 -17.07
N GLY A 4 42.77 0.87 -17.04
CA GLY A 4 43.21 1.57 -18.25
C GLY A 4 42.08 2.10 -19.15
N LEU A 5 40.97 2.58 -18.55
CA LEU A 5 39.82 3.09 -19.30
C LEU A 5 40.13 4.45 -19.97
N SER A 6 39.82 4.59 -21.26
CA SER A 6 40.08 5.79 -22.07
C SER A 6 38.86 6.73 -22.14
N VAL A 7 38.29 7.09 -20.99
CA VAL A 7 37.15 8.02 -20.91
C VAL A 7 37.63 9.48 -20.75
N ASP A 8 36.79 10.44 -21.14
CA ASP A 8 37.11 11.87 -20.98
C ASP A 8 36.90 12.32 -19.52
N TYR A 9 37.92 12.10 -18.70
CA TYR A 9 37.93 12.51 -17.29
C TYR A 9 37.81 14.04 -17.10
N SER A 10 38.07 14.87 -18.11
CA SER A 10 37.88 16.33 -18.00
C SER A 10 36.40 16.73 -17.95
N ARG A 11 35.51 15.83 -18.41
CA ARG A 11 34.05 16.00 -18.41
C ARG A 11 33.38 15.10 -17.39
N GLU A 12 34.11 14.61 -16.40
CA GLU A 12 33.53 13.85 -15.30
C GLU A 12 32.39 14.67 -14.67
N ARG A 13 31.28 13.98 -14.41
CA ARG A 13 30.08 14.54 -13.78
C ARG A 13 29.69 13.64 -12.64
N PHE A 14 29.19 14.28 -11.59
CA PHE A 14 28.66 13.60 -10.42
C PHE A 14 27.24 14.09 -10.19
N THR A 15 26.32 13.20 -9.86
CA THR A 15 24.89 13.55 -9.76
C THR A 15 24.59 14.67 -8.74
N LEU A 16 25.48 14.88 -7.77
CA LEU A 16 25.41 15.98 -6.80
C LEU A 16 26.30 17.19 -7.16
N ASP A 17 26.90 17.22 -8.35
CA ASP A 17 27.64 18.40 -8.83
C ASP A 17 26.69 19.57 -9.11
N GLU A 18 27.25 20.78 -9.16
CA GLU A 18 26.47 22.02 -9.31
C GLU A 18 25.69 22.06 -10.63
N GLY A 19 26.28 21.53 -11.71
CA GLY A 19 25.70 21.57 -13.05
C GLY A 19 24.47 20.65 -13.15
N LEU A 20 24.60 19.40 -12.70
CA LEU A 20 23.51 18.45 -12.68
C LEU A 20 22.43 18.82 -11.66
N SER A 21 22.81 19.36 -10.49
CA SER A 21 21.84 19.89 -9.51
C SER A 21 20.98 21.02 -10.10
N LYS A 22 21.59 21.92 -10.90
CA LYS A 22 20.86 22.97 -11.65
C LYS A 22 19.94 22.38 -12.71
N ALA A 23 20.39 21.35 -13.44
CA ALA A 23 19.59 20.68 -14.45
C ALA A 23 18.34 20.00 -13.85
N VAL A 24 18.51 19.25 -12.77
CA VAL A 24 17.38 18.60 -12.06
C VAL A 24 16.36 19.62 -11.59
N ARG A 25 16.82 20.72 -10.95
CA ARG A 25 15.91 21.79 -10.50
C ARG A 25 15.14 22.41 -11.65
N LYS A 26 15.81 22.67 -12.78
CA LYS A 26 15.16 23.21 -13.98
C LYS A 26 14.07 22.27 -14.50
N VAL A 27 14.41 20.99 -14.69
CA VAL A 27 13.44 19.99 -15.19
C VAL A 27 12.26 19.86 -14.23
N PHE A 28 12.51 19.78 -12.92
CA PHE A 28 11.44 19.71 -11.92
C PHE A 28 10.48 20.91 -12.04
N VAL A 29 11.00 22.13 -12.07
CA VAL A 29 10.17 23.35 -12.19
C VAL A 29 9.42 23.39 -13.51
N ASP A 30 10.05 23.01 -14.62
CA ASP A 30 9.43 23.01 -15.94
C ASP A 30 8.28 21.98 -16.01
N LEU A 31 8.48 20.78 -15.47
CA LEU A 31 7.44 19.75 -15.42
C LEU A 31 6.30 20.08 -14.45
N TYR A 32 6.62 20.73 -13.32
CA TYR A 32 5.63 21.24 -12.38
C TYR A 32 4.76 22.32 -13.01
N LYS A 33 5.36 23.30 -13.71
CA LYS A 33 4.63 24.35 -14.43
C LYS A 33 3.74 23.80 -15.55
N LYS A 34 4.12 22.68 -16.16
CA LYS A 34 3.30 21.95 -17.15
C LYS A 34 2.18 21.09 -16.51
N GLY A 35 2.11 21.01 -15.19
CA GLY A 35 1.16 20.17 -14.46
C GLY A 35 1.43 18.67 -14.55
N TRP A 36 2.64 18.27 -14.96
CA TRP A 36 3.09 16.88 -15.04
C TRP A 36 3.69 16.39 -13.71
N ILE A 37 4.33 17.28 -12.95
CA ILE A 37 4.65 17.04 -11.55
C ILE A 37 3.56 17.64 -10.68
N TYR A 38 3.10 16.90 -9.70
CA TYR A 38 2.10 17.36 -8.72
C TYR A 38 2.40 16.79 -7.34
N ARG A 39 1.84 17.43 -6.31
CA ARG A 39 1.92 16.97 -4.93
C ARG A 39 0.55 16.40 -4.54
N GLY A 40 0.54 15.21 -3.99
CA GLY A 40 -0.70 14.53 -3.59
C GLY A 40 -0.47 13.64 -2.39
N GLU A 41 -1.57 13.19 -1.80
CA GLU A 41 -1.56 12.26 -0.69
C GLU A 41 -2.10 10.91 -1.18
N PHE A 42 -1.27 9.88 -1.13
CA PHE A 42 -1.56 8.54 -1.63
C PHE A 42 -0.92 7.48 -0.73
N ILE A 43 -1.35 6.24 -0.89
CA ILE A 43 -0.61 5.09 -0.37
C ILE A 43 0.66 4.92 -1.19
N ILE A 44 1.80 4.92 -0.49
CA ILE A 44 3.12 4.70 -1.04
C ILE A 44 3.75 3.46 -0.42
N ASN A 45 4.75 2.91 -1.09
CA ASN A 45 5.65 1.94 -0.47
C ASN A 45 6.59 2.69 0.48
N TRP A 46 6.59 2.32 1.76
CA TRP A 46 7.42 2.95 2.78
C TRP A 46 8.43 1.95 3.32
N ASP A 47 9.69 2.36 3.41
CA ASP A 47 10.74 1.62 4.10
C ASP A 47 10.80 2.09 5.56
N PRO A 48 10.32 1.30 6.54
CA PRO A 48 10.34 1.70 7.95
C PRO A 48 11.76 1.80 8.54
N ALA A 49 12.74 1.08 7.99
CA ALA A 49 14.11 1.13 8.49
C ALA A 49 14.86 2.37 7.98
N ALA A 50 14.71 2.68 6.69
CA ALA A 50 15.30 3.87 6.09
C ALA A 50 14.44 5.15 6.27
N ARG A 51 13.19 4.99 6.69
CA ARG A 51 12.18 6.06 6.86
C ARG A 51 12.02 6.91 5.60
N THR A 52 11.79 6.23 4.48
CA THR A 52 11.64 6.87 3.17
C THR A 52 10.59 6.18 2.31
N ALA A 53 9.99 6.95 1.41
CA ALA A 53 9.19 6.42 0.32
C ALA A 53 10.08 5.65 -0.67
N LEU A 54 9.51 4.61 -1.27
CA LEU A 54 10.10 3.81 -2.34
C LEU A 54 9.18 3.89 -3.58
N SER A 55 9.79 3.89 -4.76
CA SER A 55 9.07 3.64 -6.01
C SER A 55 8.75 2.14 -6.16
N ASP A 56 7.79 1.78 -7.02
CA ASP A 56 7.40 0.38 -7.24
C ASP A 56 8.58 -0.49 -7.73
N ILE A 57 9.50 0.09 -8.50
CA ILE A 57 10.69 -0.63 -9.00
C ILE A 57 11.73 -0.93 -7.90
N GLU A 58 11.68 -0.20 -6.78
CA GLU A 58 12.55 -0.42 -5.61
C GLU A 58 11.97 -1.47 -4.64
N VAL A 59 10.85 -2.11 -5.00
CA VAL A 59 10.18 -3.14 -4.19
C VAL A 59 10.37 -4.52 -4.81
N ILE A 60 11.12 -5.37 -4.11
CA ILE A 60 11.37 -6.76 -4.50
C ILE A 60 10.38 -7.69 -3.79
N HIS A 61 9.56 -8.37 -4.58
CA HIS A 61 8.56 -9.30 -4.07
C HIS A 61 9.17 -10.67 -3.78
N LYS A 62 8.85 -11.21 -2.59
CA LYS A 62 9.29 -12.54 -2.14
C LYS A 62 8.11 -13.31 -1.59
N ASP A 63 8.06 -14.61 -1.85
CA ASP A 63 7.05 -15.49 -1.27
C ASP A 63 7.35 -15.74 0.20
N VAL A 64 6.41 -15.41 1.07
CA VAL A 64 6.52 -15.57 2.51
C VAL A 64 5.36 -16.39 3.04
N GLU A 65 5.65 -17.33 3.94
CA GLU A 65 4.63 -18.03 4.71
C GLU A 65 3.96 -17.04 5.66
N GLY A 66 2.68 -16.76 5.40
CA GLY A 66 1.83 -15.95 6.27
C GLY A 66 0.60 -16.72 6.69
N ALA A 67 -0.39 -15.96 7.16
CA ALA A 67 -1.68 -16.49 7.53
C ALA A 67 -2.78 -15.50 7.17
N PHE A 68 -3.97 -16.06 6.93
CA PHE A 68 -5.21 -15.35 6.80
C PHE A 68 -6.00 -15.54 8.10
N TYR A 69 -6.24 -14.44 8.80
CA TYR A 69 -6.89 -14.41 10.10
C TYR A 69 -8.35 -14.08 9.87
N HIS A 70 -9.23 -14.98 10.30
CA HIS A 70 -10.66 -14.80 10.25
C HIS A 70 -11.16 -14.35 11.62
N MET A 71 -11.87 -13.24 11.67
CA MET A 71 -12.31 -12.61 12.90
C MET A 71 -13.73 -12.06 12.78
N ASN A 72 -14.48 -12.09 13.89
CA ASN A 72 -15.86 -11.66 13.93
C ASN A 72 -15.99 -10.19 14.33
N TYR A 73 -16.68 -9.41 13.50
CA TYR A 73 -17.11 -8.05 13.79
C TYR A 73 -18.61 -8.10 14.08
N MET A 74 -19.00 -7.84 15.33
CA MET A 74 -20.41 -7.94 15.75
C MET A 74 -21.20 -6.74 15.23
N LEU A 75 -22.42 -6.95 14.71
CA LEU A 75 -23.35 -5.84 14.48
C LEU A 75 -23.60 -5.08 15.79
N GLU A 76 -23.83 -3.78 15.68
CA GLU A 76 -24.14 -2.90 16.82
C GLU A 76 -25.31 -3.40 17.68
N ASP A 77 -26.32 -4.03 17.05
CA ASP A 77 -27.48 -4.60 17.72
C ASP A 77 -27.24 -6.00 18.32
N GLY A 78 -26.03 -6.56 18.16
CA GLY A 78 -25.64 -7.88 18.63
C GLY A 78 -26.32 -9.05 17.91
N SER A 79 -27.09 -8.80 16.84
CA SER A 79 -27.92 -9.82 16.20
C SER A 79 -27.12 -10.82 15.37
N ARG A 80 -25.97 -10.41 14.82
CA ARG A 80 -25.15 -11.20 13.90
C ARG A 80 -23.69 -10.73 13.93
N ALA A 81 -22.77 -11.68 13.73
CA ALA A 81 -21.37 -11.40 13.44
C ALA A 81 -21.11 -11.40 11.93
N LEU A 82 -20.24 -10.51 11.46
CA LEU A 82 -19.64 -10.58 10.13
C LEU A 82 -18.22 -11.11 10.28
N GLU A 83 -17.93 -12.22 9.60
CA GLU A 83 -16.58 -12.77 9.56
C GLU A 83 -15.75 -11.99 8.54
N VAL A 84 -14.75 -11.26 9.01
CA VAL A 84 -13.77 -10.53 8.22
C VAL A 84 -12.50 -11.36 8.14
N ALA A 85 -11.87 -11.39 6.97
CA ALA A 85 -10.61 -12.10 6.78
C ALA A 85 -9.50 -11.16 6.32
N THR A 86 -8.32 -11.23 6.95
CA THR A 86 -7.19 -10.34 6.64
C THR A 86 -5.84 -11.02 6.88
N THR A 87 -4.79 -10.59 6.19
CA THR A 87 -3.40 -10.97 6.49
C THR A 87 -2.75 -10.07 7.55
N ARG A 88 -3.38 -8.94 7.89
CA ARG A 88 -2.81 -7.86 8.72
C ARG A 88 -3.76 -7.48 9.87
N PRO A 89 -3.97 -8.35 10.87
CA PRO A 89 -4.86 -8.04 11.99
C PRO A 89 -4.39 -6.82 12.79
N GLU A 90 -3.09 -6.52 12.83
CA GLU A 90 -2.56 -5.34 13.52
C GLU A 90 -3.05 -4.01 12.94
N THR A 91 -3.46 -3.97 11.67
CA THR A 91 -3.97 -2.74 11.06
C THR A 91 -5.43 -2.48 11.40
N MET A 92 -6.12 -3.42 12.07
CA MET A 92 -7.56 -3.30 12.36
C MET A 92 -7.93 -2.03 13.12
N PHE A 93 -7.02 -1.47 13.92
CA PHE A 93 -7.25 -0.21 14.63
C PHE A 93 -7.42 1.00 13.69
N GLY A 94 -6.91 0.88 12.46
CA GLY A 94 -7.11 1.84 11.38
C GLY A 94 -8.37 1.59 10.56
N ASP A 95 -9.17 0.57 10.91
CA ASP A 95 -10.42 0.28 10.23
C ASP A 95 -11.42 1.42 10.45
N VAL A 96 -12.05 1.83 9.36
CA VAL A 96 -13.05 2.92 9.36
C VAL A 96 -14.38 2.48 8.75
N ALA A 97 -14.42 1.32 8.10
CA ALA A 97 -15.63 0.69 7.60
C ALA A 97 -15.37 -0.81 7.37
N VAL A 98 -16.46 -1.54 7.13
CA VAL A 98 -16.43 -2.87 6.52
C VAL A 98 -17.13 -2.76 5.17
N ALA A 99 -16.53 -3.28 4.10
CA ALA A 99 -17.14 -3.34 2.78
C ALA A 99 -17.76 -4.72 2.53
N VAL A 100 -18.95 -4.69 1.93
CA VAL A 100 -19.64 -5.87 1.38
C VAL A 100 -20.12 -5.54 -0.03
N ASN A 101 -20.26 -6.55 -0.88
CA ASN A 101 -20.77 -6.33 -2.22
C ASN A 101 -22.26 -5.96 -2.19
N PRO A 102 -22.72 -4.89 -2.88
CA PRO A 102 -24.13 -4.55 -2.98
C PRO A 102 -25.02 -5.66 -3.57
N GLU A 103 -24.44 -6.50 -4.43
CA GLU A 103 -25.13 -7.61 -5.09
C GLU A 103 -25.06 -8.93 -4.30
N ASP A 104 -24.32 -8.99 -3.19
CA ASP A 104 -24.26 -10.18 -2.35
C ASP A 104 -25.52 -10.31 -1.47
N PRO A 105 -26.41 -11.30 -1.74
CA PRO A 105 -27.65 -11.45 -1.00
C PRO A 105 -27.43 -11.80 0.49
N ARG A 106 -26.23 -12.23 0.89
CA ARG A 106 -25.89 -12.57 2.28
C ARG A 106 -25.72 -11.34 3.18
N TYR A 107 -25.39 -10.17 2.61
CA TYR A 107 -24.99 -8.98 3.36
C TYR A 107 -25.60 -7.67 2.89
N LYS A 108 -26.24 -7.61 1.71
CA LYS A 108 -26.79 -6.35 1.15
C LYS A 108 -27.76 -5.62 2.09
N ASP A 109 -28.49 -6.35 2.94
CA ASP A 109 -29.41 -5.80 3.94
C ASP A 109 -28.71 -5.16 5.15
N LEU A 110 -27.39 -5.32 5.24
CA LEU A 110 -26.56 -4.76 6.31
C LEU A 110 -25.89 -3.44 5.92
N ILE A 111 -25.92 -3.05 4.64
CA ILE A 111 -25.33 -1.79 4.17
C ILE A 111 -26.00 -0.61 4.88
N GLY A 112 -25.19 0.28 5.44
CA GLY A 112 -25.62 1.41 6.26
C GLY A 112 -25.82 1.11 7.74
N LYS A 113 -25.75 -0.17 8.17
CA LYS A 113 -25.64 -0.54 9.58
C LYS A 113 -24.20 -0.41 10.07
N ASN A 114 -23.99 -0.56 11.37
CA ASN A 114 -22.67 -0.54 11.99
C ASN A 114 -22.27 -1.91 12.53
N VAL A 115 -20.96 -2.15 12.54
CA VAL A 115 -20.32 -3.20 13.33
C VAL A 115 -19.43 -2.59 14.41
N ILE A 116 -19.17 -3.37 15.45
CA ILE A 116 -18.23 -3.08 16.52
C ILE A 116 -16.88 -3.67 16.11
N LEU A 117 -15.90 -2.78 15.94
CA LEU A 117 -14.50 -3.14 15.76
C LEU A 117 -13.99 -3.84 17.04
N PRO A 118 -13.54 -5.10 16.99
CA PRO A 118 -13.07 -5.82 18.17
C PRO A 118 -11.88 -5.12 18.83
N ILE A 119 -11.71 -5.33 20.14
CA ILE A 119 -10.70 -4.68 21.00
C ILE A 119 -10.95 -3.17 21.19
N ALA A 120 -11.06 -2.40 20.10
CA ALA A 120 -11.29 -0.97 20.12
C ALA A 120 -12.70 -0.57 20.59
N ASN A 121 -13.67 -1.49 20.50
CA ASN A 121 -15.08 -1.25 20.82
C ASN A 121 -15.65 -0.01 20.13
N LYS A 122 -15.22 0.22 18.88
CA LYS A 122 -15.60 1.38 18.06
C LYS A 122 -16.63 0.96 17.03
N LEU A 123 -17.68 1.77 16.85
CA LEU A 123 -18.63 1.58 15.76
C LEU A 123 -18.03 2.04 14.43
N ILE A 124 -18.10 1.18 13.43
CA ILE A 124 -17.73 1.49 12.04
C ILE A 124 -18.86 1.05 11.09
N PRO A 125 -19.17 1.85 10.04
CA PRO A 125 -20.24 1.54 9.11
C PRO A 125 -19.91 0.35 8.19
N ILE A 126 -20.96 -0.31 7.73
CA ILE A 126 -20.91 -1.25 6.60
C ILE A 126 -21.23 -0.46 5.32
N VAL A 127 -20.31 -0.47 4.37
CA VAL A 127 -20.47 0.19 3.05
C VAL A 127 -20.66 -0.85 1.95
N GLY A 128 -21.43 -0.48 0.92
CA GLY A 128 -21.61 -1.30 -0.28
C GLY A 128 -20.54 -0.94 -1.31
N ASP A 129 -19.60 -1.84 -1.60
CA ASP A 129 -18.54 -1.60 -2.59
C ASP A 129 -18.18 -2.87 -3.37
N GLU A 130 -17.97 -2.74 -4.68
CA GLU A 130 -17.61 -3.85 -5.58
C GLU A 130 -16.22 -4.43 -5.28
N HIS A 131 -15.36 -3.71 -4.56
CA HIS A 131 -14.08 -4.24 -4.10
C HIS A 131 -14.22 -5.47 -3.20
N ALA A 132 -15.34 -5.58 -2.46
CA ALA A 132 -15.68 -6.80 -1.76
C ALA A 132 -16.17 -7.85 -2.76
N ASP A 133 -15.33 -8.85 -3.04
CA ASP A 133 -15.66 -9.96 -3.92
C ASP A 133 -16.44 -11.04 -3.15
N PRO A 134 -17.71 -11.35 -3.52
CA PRO A 134 -18.51 -12.38 -2.87
C PRO A 134 -17.88 -13.79 -2.92
N GLU A 135 -17.04 -14.08 -3.91
CA GLU A 135 -16.40 -15.38 -4.12
C GLU A 135 -15.07 -15.51 -3.35
N PHE A 136 -14.50 -14.40 -2.88
CA PHE A 136 -13.23 -14.40 -2.18
C PHE A 136 -13.39 -14.32 -0.65
N GLY A 137 -12.79 -15.28 0.06
CA GLY A 137 -12.83 -15.33 1.52
C GLY A 137 -14.27 -15.43 2.03
N THR A 138 -14.72 -14.41 2.76
CA THR A 138 -16.07 -14.35 3.35
C THR A 138 -17.03 -13.43 2.58
N GLY A 139 -16.54 -12.71 1.56
CA GLY A 139 -17.26 -11.61 0.91
C GLY A 139 -17.32 -10.31 1.73
N VAL A 140 -16.57 -10.24 2.84
CA VAL A 140 -16.54 -9.12 3.77
C VAL A 140 -15.10 -8.65 3.95
N VAL A 141 -14.83 -7.38 3.66
CA VAL A 141 -13.48 -6.80 3.66
C VAL A 141 -13.40 -5.67 4.69
N LYS A 142 -12.41 -5.69 5.59
CA LYS A 142 -12.14 -4.51 6.44
C LYS A 142 -11.53 -3.40 5.60
N ILE A 143 -11.93 -2.16 5.84
CA ILE A 143 -11.43 -0.99 5.10
C ILE A 143 -10.50 -0.18 5.99
N THR A 144 -9.21 -0.21 5.64
CA THR A 144 -8.06 0.46 6.29
C THR A 144 -7.36 1.45 5.35
N PRO A 145 -7.97 2.62 5.05
CA PRO A 145 -7.51 3.48 3.95
C PRO A 145 -6.08 4.01 4.06
N ALA A 146 -5.46 4.00 5.24
CA ALA A 146 -4.10 4.49 5.43
C ALA A 146 -3.01 3.40 5.31
N HIS A 147 -3.39 2.13 5.13
CA HIS A 147 -2.50 0.96 5.21
C HIS A 147 -2.64 -0.04 4.05
N ASP A 148 -3.54 0.22 3.09
CA ASP A 148 -3.73 -0.60 1.90
C ASP A 148 -4.18 0.26 0.69
N PRO A 149 -3.58 0.09 -0.51
CA PRO A 149 -3.94 0.86 -1.69
C PRO A 149 -5.39 0.69 -2.15
N ASN A 150 -5.96 -0.52 -2.03
CA ASN A 150 -7.34 -0.78 -2.46
C ASN A 150 -8.33 -0.19 -1.45
N ASP A 151 -8.07 -0.36 -0.15
CA ASP A 151 -8.85 0.25 0.91
C ASP A 151 -8.85 1.78 0.82
N PHE A 152 -7.73 2.37 0.40
CA PHE A 152 -7.62 3.81 0.14
C PHE A 152 -8.61 4.26 -0.94
N LEU A 153 -8.70 3.51 -2.04
CA LEU A 153 -9.64 3.81 -3.13
C LEU A 153 -11.11 3.63 -2.69
N VAL A 154 -11.42 2.59 -1.91
CA VAL A 154 -12.75 2.44 -1.27
C VAL A 154 -13.03 3.64 -0.37
N GLY A 155 -12.04 4.02 0.46
CA GLY A 155 -12.13 5.19 1.33
C GLY A 155 -12.43 6.49 0.58
N GLN A 156 -11.82 6.69 -0.59
CA GLN A 156 -12.13 7.84 -1.44
C GLN A 156 -13.55 7.78 -2.02
N ARG A 157 -14.00 6.63 -2.53
CA ARG A 157 -15.36 6.48 -3.11
C ARG A 157 -16.46 6.73 -2.08
N HIS A 158 -16.24 6.33 -0.83
CA HIS A 158 -17.21 6.44 0.26
C HIS A 158 -16.94 7.60 1.22
N ASN A 159 -15.95 8.45 0.92
CA ASN A 159 -15.55 9.59 1.75
C ASN A 159 -15.25 9.21 3.22
N LEU A 160 -14.53 8.11 3.41
CA LEU A 160 -14.16 7.56 4.71
C LEU A 160 -12.88 8.24 5.24
N PRO A 161 -12.74 8.38 6.57
CA PRO A 161 -11.54 8.95 7.17
C PRO A 161 -10.31 8.05 6.92
N GLN A 162 -9.12 8.67 6.90
CA GLN A 162 -7.87 7.96 6.67
C GLN A 162 -7.07 7.90 7.98
N VAL A 163 -7.16 6.77 8.68
CA VAL A 163 -6.60 6.61 10.03
C VAL A 163 -5.30 5.83 9.99
N ASN A 164 -4.17 6.52 10.21
CA ASN A 164 -2.85 5.88 10.29
C ASN A 164 -2.54 5.44 11.72
N VAL A 165 -2.26 4.16 11.93
CA VAL A 165 -2.00 3.55 13.25
C VAL A 165 -0.54 3.15 13.47
N MET A 166 0.35 3.55 12.56
CA MET A 166 1.77 3.25 12.62
C MET A 166 2.62 4.51 12.54
N ASN A 167 3.71 4.54 13.30
CA ASN A 167 4.76 5.53 13.20
C ASN A 167 5.61 5.31 11.94
N ASP A 168 6.50 6.26 11.65
CA ASP A 168 7.39 6.21 10.49
C ASP A 168 8.42 5.05 10.55
N ASP A 169 8.65 4.46 11.72
CA ASP A 169 9.53 3.30 11.89
C ASP A 169 8.81 1.95 11.88
N GLY A 170 7.50 1.94 11.59
CA GLY A 170 6.70 0.72 11.57
C GLY A 170 6.28 0.22 12.95
N THR A 171 6.54 0.96 14.03
CA THR A 171 5.93 0.70 15.34
C THR A 171 4.48 1.20 15.39
N MET A 172 3.65 0.56 16.21
CA MET A 172 2.27 1.00 16.42
C MET A 172 2.22 2.31 17.21
N ASN A 173 1.31 3.22 16.86
CA ASN A 173 1.09 4.48 17.60
C ASN A 173 -0.04 4.36 18.64
N ASP A 174 -0.37 5.48 19.30
CA ASP A 174 -1.37 5.53 20.40
C ASP A 174 -2.78 5.07 19.98
N LEU A 175 -3.11 5.09 18.68
CA LEU A 175 -4.40 4.61 18.19
C LEU A 175 -4.52 3.07 18.26
N ALA A 176 -3.42 2.37 18.51
CA ALA A 176 -3.38 0.93 18.72
C ALA A 176 -3.51 0.53 20.21
N PHE A 177 -3.96 1.42 21.09
CA PHE A 177 -4.26 1.11 22.51
C PHE A 177 -3.07 0.45 23.24
N GLU A 178 -3.28 -0.72 23.84
CA GLU A 178 -2.26 -1.47 24.59
C GLU A 178 -1.11 -1.99 23.72
N PHE A 179 -1.24 -1.93 22.39
CA PHE A 179 -0.20 -2.34 21.44
C PHE A 179 0.71 -1.18 21.00
N ALA A 180 0.45 0.05 21.48
CA ALA A 180 1.28 1.21 21.17
C ALA A 180 2.75 0.97 21.56
N GLY A 181 3.67 1.34 20.67
CA GLY A 181 5.11 1.17 20.83
C GLY A 181 5.66 -0.21 20.44
N MET A 182 4.82 -1.21 20.17
CA MET A 182 5.27 -2.51 19.65
C MET A 182 5.66 -2.40 18.17
N ASP A 183 6.64 -3.19 17.73
CA ASP A 183 6.84 -3.40 16.29
C ASP A 183 5.58 -4.07 15.70
N ARG A 184 5.20 -3.70 14.47
CA ARG A 184 4.00 -4.23 13.80
C ARG A 184 3.89 -5.75 13.78
N PHE A 185 5.00 -6.49 13.69
CA PHE A 185 4.97 -7.95 13.67
C PHE A 185 4.77 -8.54 15.07
N GLU A 186 5.25 -7.85 16.10
CA GLU A 186 4.99 -8.19 17.50
C GLU A 186 3.53 -7.86 17.85
N ALA A 187 3.07 -6.66 17.47
CA ALA A 187 1.68 -6.23 17.60
C ALA A 187 0.74 -7.21 16.92
N ARG A 188 1.06 -7.70 15.72
CA ARG A 188 0.28 -8.74 15.02
C ARG A 188 0.05 -9.97 15.90
N LYS A 189 1.08 -10.49 16.54
CA LYS A 189 0.96 -11.68 17.41
C LYS A 189 0.14 -11.36 18.66
N ALA A 190 0.37 -10.20 19.27
CA ALA A 190 -0.33 -9.78 20.47
C ALA A 190 -1.83 -9.51 20.21
N VAL A 191 -2.17 -8.88 19.09
CA VAL A 191 -3.55 -8.65 18.65
C VAL A 191 -4.26 -9.96 18.39
N VAL A 192 -3.61 -10.92 17.71
CA VAL A 192 -4.20 -12.25 17.47
C VAL A 192 -4.49 -12.97 18.79
N ALA A 193 -3.55 -12.95 19.74
CA ALA A 193 -3.75 -13.53 21.07
C ALA A 193 -4.92 -12.85 21.82
N LYS A 194 -5.04 -11.52 21.70
CA LYS A 194 -6.14 -10.77 22.30
C LYS A 194 -7.49 -11.11 21.68
N LEU A 195 -7.54 -11.22 20.34
CA LEU A 195 -8.73 -11.64 19.60
C LEU A 195 -9.18 -13.05 20.01
N GLU A 196 -8.24 -13.96 20.26
CA GLU A 196 -8.52 -15.30 20.78
C GLU A 196 -9.07 -15.26 22.21
N GLU A 197 -8.45 -14.47 23.10
CA GLU A 197 -8.90 -14.29 24.50
C GLU A 197 -10.35 -13.79 24.58
N ILE A 198 -10.73 -12.85 23.72
CA ILE A 198 -12.09 -12.29 23.68
C ILE A 198 -13.08 -13.11 22.82
N GLY A 199 -12.63 -14.22 22.23
CA GLY A 199 -13.46 -15.09 21.39
C GLY A 199 -13.87 -14.48 20.04
N ALA A 200 -13.18 -13.44 19.58
CA ALA A 200 -13.42 -12.81 18.29
C ALA A 200 -12.66 -13.49 17.13
N LEU A 201 -11.59 -14.24 17.43
CA LEU A 201 -10.85 -15.02 16.43
C LEU A 201 -11.62 -16.30 16.07
N VAL A 202 -11.92 -16.49 14.78
CA VAL A 202 -12.67 -17.65 14.27
C VAL A 202 -11.71 -18.78 13.87
N LYS A 203 -10.73 -18.45 13.02
CA LYS A 203 -9.73 -19.40 12.52
C LYS A 203 -8.51 -18.68 11.95
N ILE A 204 -7.42 -19.43 11.83
CA ILE A 204 -6.18 -19.00 11.18
C ILE A 204 -5.87 -19.98 10.04
N GLU A 205 -5.83 -19.50 8.82
CA GLU A 205 -5.51 -20.29 7.63
C GLU A 205 -4.10 -19.95 7.14
N LYS A 206 -3.19 -20.92 7.08
CA LYS A 206 -1.84 -20.68 6.57
C LYS A 206 -1.89 -20.43 5.06
N ARG A 207 -1.15 -19.42 4.60
CA ARG A 207 -1.10 -19.06 3.18
C ARG A 207 0.26 -18.48 2.81
N VAL A 208 0.81 -18.95 1.70
CA VAL A 208 1.96 -18.28 1.06
C VAL A 208 1.43 -17.10 0.27
N HIS A 209 2.03 -15.93 0.48
CA HIS A 209 1.70 -14.72 -0.26
C HIS A 209 2.96 -13.95 -0.61
N SER A 210 2.87 -13.17 -1.68
CA SER A 210 3.97 -12.36 -2.16
C SER A 210 4.04 -11.07 -1.36
N VAL A 211 5.18 -10.81 -0.71
CA VAL A 211 5.41 -9.65 0.15
C VAL A 211 6.52 -8.78 -0.42
N GLY A 212 6.25 -7.49 -0.56
CA GLY A 212 7.23 -6.51 -1.01
C GLY A 212 8.31 -6.23 0.04
N HIS A 213 9.56 -6.21 -0.38
CA HIS A 213 10.71 -5.86 0.44
C HIS A 213 11.50 -4.74 -0.22
N SER A 214 12.04 -3.82 0.58
CA SER A 214 12.95 -2.78 0.11
C SER A 214 14.16 -3.41 -0.58
N GLU A 215 14.48 -2.98 -1.80
CA GLU A 215 15.69 -3.41 -2.52
C GLU A 215 16.96 -3.12 -1.71
N ARG A 216 16.97 -2.02 -0.94
CA ARG A 216 18.17 -1.52 -0.25
C ARG A 216 18.33 -2.08 1.15
N THR A 217 17.29 -1.99 1.98
CA THR A 217 17.38 -2.44 3.39
C THR A 217 16.93 -3.88 3.57
N GLY A 218 16.20 -4.43 2.60
CA GLY A 218 15.66 -5.79 2.65
C GLY A 218 14.47 -5.97 3.59
N VAL A 219 14.01 -4.93 4.30
CA VAL A 219 12.85 -5.02 5.20
C VAL A 219 11.54 -5.05 4.41
N VAL A 220 10.51 -5.63 5.01
CA VAL A 220 9.14 -5.61 4.44
C VAL A 220 8.67 -4.16 4.32
N VAL A 221 8.18 -3.79 3.14
CA VAL A 221 7.65 -2.45 2.87
C VAL A 221 6.28 -2.28 3.50
N GLU A 222 6.00 -1.08 3.97
CA GLU A 222 4.70 -0.71 4.53
C GLU A 222 3.93 0.14 3.52
N PRO A 223 2.72 -0.25 3.10
CA PRO A 223 1.81 0.68 2.47
C PRO A 223 1.44 1.76 3.48
N ARG A 224 1.79 3.01 3.18
CA ARG A 224 1.61 4.14 4.11
C ARG A 224 1.00 5.32 3.38
N LEU A 225 0.00 5.94 3.99
CA LEU A 225 -0.50 7.23 3.54
C LEU A 225 0.59 8.31 3.71
N SER A 226 0.98 8.95 2.61
CA SER A 226 1.98 10.01 2.67
C SER A 226 1.74 11.07 1.60
N THR A 227 2.01 12.32 1.96
CA THR A 227 2.03 13.43 0.99
C THR A 227 3.38 13.45 0.26
N GLN A 228 3.39 13.07 -1.01
CA GLN A 228 4.59 12.99 -1.84
C GLN A 228 4.45 13.75 -3.16
N TRP A 229 5.57 13.87 -3.88
CA TRP A 229 5.61 14.39 -5.26
C TRP A 229 5.51 13.25 -6.26
N PHE A 230 4.61 13.38 -7.22
CA PHE A 230 4.33 12.38 -8.24
C PHE A 230 4.55 12.97 -9.64
N VAL A 231 4.92 12.11 -10.58
CA VAL A 231 5.00 12.42 -12.02
C VAL A 231 3.83 11.74 -12.72
N LYS A 232 3.06 12.47 -13.54
CA LYS A 232 2.01 11.91 -14.38
C LYS A 232 2.65 11.13 -15.54
N MET A 233 2.77 9.81 -15.35
CA MET A 233 3.48 8.95 -16.30
C MET A 233 2.67 8.63 -17.57
N ASP A 234 1.33 8.67 -17.53
CA ASP A 234 0.48 8.23 -18.64
C ASP A 234 0.86 8.86 -19.99
N GLN A 235 1.02 10.19 -20.04
CA GLN A 235 1.36 10.89 -21.28
C GLN A 235 2.84 10.72 -21.64
N LEU A 236 3.73 10.69 -20.64
CA LEU A 236 5.16 10.53 -20.86
C LEU A 236 5.48 9.15 -21.45
N ALA A 237 4.87 8.10 -20.90
CA ALA A 237 4.99 6.73 -21.38
C ALA A 237 4.45 6.61 -22.81
N LYS A 238 3.24 7.14 -23.08
CA LYS A 238 2.67 7.15 -24.44
C LYS A 238 3.58 7.82 -25.47
N ASN A 239 4.19 8.95 -25.12
CA ASN A 239 5.12 9.64 -26.01
C ASN A 239 6.38 8.80 -26.29
N ALA A 240 6.93 8.15 -25.26
CA ALA A 240 8.11 7.31 -25.39
C ALA A 240 7.84 6.05 -26.23
N ILE A 241 6.67 5.43 -26.05
CA ILE A 241 6.20 4.30 -26.83
C ILE A 241 5.97 4.71 -28.30
N ALA A 242 5.25 5.81 -28.53
CA ALA A 242 4.96 6.31 -29.88
C ALA A 242 6.24 6.63 -30.68
N ASN A 243 7.33 7.01 -30.02
CA ASN A 243 8.61 7.25 -30.68
C ASN A 243 9.18 5.98 -31.36
N GLN A 244 8.83 4.78 -30.88
CA GLN A 244 9.29 3.52 -31.49
C GLN A 244 8.68 3.25 -32.88
N ASP A 245 7.56 3.90 -33.20
CA ASP A 245 6.90 3.82 -34.50
C ASP A 245 7.43 4.85 -35.51
N THR A 246 8.43 5.66 -35.13
CA THR A 246 9.00 6.73 -35.96
C THR A 246 10.37 6.35 -36.52
N GLU A 247 10.91 7.18 -37.41
CA GLU A 247 12.29 7.05 -37.90
C GLU A 247 13.32 7.30 -36.77
N ASP A 248 12.95 8.01 -35.70
CA ASP A 248 13.80 8.35 -34.54
C ASP A 248 13.74 7.30 -33.41
N LYS A 249 13.33 6.07 -33.71
CA LYS A 249 13.21 4.99 -32.73
C LYS A 249 14.54 4.65 -32.04
N VAL A 250 14.46 4.16 -30.80
CA VAL A 250 15.64 3.68 -30.07
C VAL A 250 15.95 2.24 -30.47
N GLU A 251 17.16 1.98 -30.96
CA GLU A 251 17.60 0.61 -31.27
C GLU A 251 18.16 -0.10 -30.03
N PHE A 252 17.46 -1.14 -29.57
CA PHE A 252 17.89 -1.93 -28.42
C PHE A 252 18.77 -3.12 -28.84
N TYR A 253 19.81 -3.40 -28.05
CA TYR A 253 20.62 -4.62 -28.18
C TYR A 253 20.73 -5.38 -26.85
N PRO A 254 20.32 -6.66 -26.79
CA PRO A 254 19.67 -7.45 -27.85
C PRO A 254 18.27 -6.93 -28.25
N PRO A 255 17.82 -7.17 -29.51
CA PRO A 255 16.56 -6.61 -30.04
C PRO A 255 15.31 -6.92 -29.21
N ARG A 256 15.26 -8.07 -28.53
CA ARG A 256 14.14 -8.49 -27.66
C ARG A 256 13.82 -7.50 -26.53
N PHE A 257 14.74 -6.60 -26.16
CA PHE A 257 14.47 -5.59 -25.14
C PHE A 257 13.51 -4.50 -25.61
N ASN A 258 13.30 -4.35 -26.93
CA ASN A 258 12.21 -3.53 -27.44
C ASN A 258 10.85 -4.03 -26.94
N ASP A 259 10.66 -5.36 -26.91
CA ASP A 259 9.42 -5.97 -26.41
C ASP A 259 9.24 -5.82 -24.90
N THR A 260 10.33 -5.57 -24.15
CA THR A 260 10.27 -5.28 -22.71
C THR A 260 10.02 -3.79 -22.43
N PHE A 261 10.41 -2.92 -23.38
CA PHE A 261 10.18 -1.49 -23.30
C PHE A 261 8.73 -1.10 -23.64
N LEU A 262 8.11 -1.82 -24.59
CA LEU A 262 6.72 -1.68 -25.03
C LEU A 262 5.75 -2.39 -24.07
#